data_AF-A0A1Y4SRL8-F1
#
_entry.id   AF-A0A1Y4SRL8-F1
#
_cell.length_a   1.000
_cell.length_b   1.000
_cell.length_c   1.000
_cell.angle_alpha   90.00
_cell.angle_beta   90.00
_cell.angle_gamma   90.00
#
_symmetry.space_group_name_H-M   'P 1'
#
loop_
_entity.id
_entity.type
_entity.pdbx_description
1 polymer ?
#
loop_
_entity_poly.entity_id
_entity_poly.type
_entity_poly.pdbx_seq_one_letter_code
_entity_poly.pdbx_strand_id
1 'polypeptide(L)'
;AEIFTHAKEILYLNEALYNYRTSSGMTTKFNENYYQDFCFVNSYIKKYKYLWNIDDFDELYAIKLFTITGRSVTQSRYNQNMTFIDRKKYLQKIINDADFKNYKYLYKNIKSHLKVNYQIFNTLLIYKQYLIIHILLKLKNINGQ
;
A
#
# COMPACT_ATOMS: atom_id res chain seq x y z
N ALA A 1 0.13 18.52 25.50
CA ALA A 1 1.58 18.65 25.65
C ALA A 1 2.07 17.43 26.41
N GLU A 2 3.00 16.67 25.86
CA GLU A 2 3.66 15.61 26.64
C GLU A 2 4.60 16.28 27.65
N ILE A 3 4.44 15.96 28.93
CA ILE A 3 5.18 16.56 30.04
C ILE A 3 6.30 15.58 30.42
N PHE A 4 7.54 15.94 30.10
CA PHE A 4 8.74 15.15 30.42
C PHE A 4 9.40 15.69 31.69
N THR A 5 8.82 15.42 32.85
CA THR A 5 9.28 16.00 34.14
C THR A 5 10.53 15.34 34.73
N HIS A 6 11.01 14.23 34.16
CA HIS A 6 12.08 13.42 34.75
C HIS A 6 13.15 12.93 33.75
N ALA A 7 13.23 13.52 32.55
CA ALA A 7 14.26 13.14 31.59
C ALA A 7 15.64 13.61 32.09
N LYS A 8 16.59 12.67 32.22
CA LYS A 8 17.95 12.95 32.74
C LYS A 8 18.82 13.66 31.69
N GLU A 9 18.63 13.34 30.41
CA GLU A 9 19.22 14.00 29.24
C GLU A 9 18.22 13.93 28.07
N ILE A 10 18.23 14.96 27.21
CA ILE A 10 17.45 15.01 25.97
C ILE A 10 18.43 14.95 24.81
N LEU A 11 18.38 13.85 24.04
CA LEU A 11 19.20 13.69 22.84
C LEU A 11 18.44 14.27 21.64
N TYR A 12 18.97 15.35 21.04
CA TYR A 12 18.44 15.88 19.79
C TYR A 12 19.23 15.31 18.62
N LEU A 13 18.60 14.42 17.85
CA LEU A 13 19.14 13.95 16.58
C LEU A 13 18.68 14.89 15.46
N ASN A 14 19.62 15.57 14.80
CA ASN A 14 19.34 16.41 13.63
C ASN A 14 19.18 15.58 12.34
N GLU A 15 18.72 14.34 12.48
CA GLU A 15 18.52 13.39 11.39
C GLU A 15 17.18 12.69 11.60
N ALA A 16 16.52 12.33 10.49
CA ALA A 16 15.24 11.63 10.55
C ALA A 16 15.45 10.22 11.11
N LEU A 17 15.04 9.99 12.36
CA LEU A 17 15.16 8.72 13.07
C LEU A 17 14.48 7.55 12.34
N TYR A 18 13.32 7.77 11.71
CA TYR A 18 12.68 6.79 10.82
C TYR A 18 11.60 7.44 9.94
N ASN A 19 11.55 7.04 8.67
CA ASN A 19 10.50 7.44 7.73
C ASN A 19 9.22 6.64 8.01
N TYR A 20 8.37 7.12 8.91
CA TYR A 20 7.13 6.42 9.27
C TYR A 20 5.93 6.75 8.37
N ARG A 21 5.97 7.89 7.67
CA ARG A 21 4.97 8.32 6.69
C ARG A 21 5.59 9.35 5.73
N THR A 22 5.16 9.32 4.48
CA THR A 22 5.55 10.32 3.45
C THR A 22 4.40 11.27 3.12
N SER A 23 3.16 10.93 3.44
CA SER A 23 1.98 11.77 3.20
C SER A 23 0.90 11.57 4.27
N SER A 24 -0.22 12.31 4.18
CA SER A 24 -1.34 12.12 5.10
C SER A 24 -1.86 10.69 4.99
N GLY A 25 -1.89 9.94 6.09
CA GLY A 25 -2.47 8.59 6.14
C GLY A 25 -3.99 8.56 5.94
N MET A 26 -4.60 9.70 5.57
CA MET A 26 -6.03 9.83 5.31
C MET A 26 -6.38 9.15 3.99
N THR A 27 -7.22 8.13 4.07
CA THR A 27 -7.61 7.31 2.93
C THR A 27 -8.89 7.79 2.24
N THR A 28 -9.43 8.93 2.66
CA THR A 28 -10.71 9.49 2.18
C THR A 28 -10.57 10.33 0.90
N LYS A 29 -9.35 10.67 0.51
CA LYS A 29 -9.03 11.34 -0.76
C LYS A 29 -8.15 10.44 -1.61
N PHE A 30 -8.25 10.54 -2.93
CA PHE A 30 -7.31 9.85 -3.82
C PHE A 30 -5.95 10.55 -3.81
N ASN A 31 -4.88 9.77 -3.64
CA ASN A 31 -3.51 10.21 -3.84
C ASN A 31 -2.86 9.24 -4.85
N GLU A 32 -2.45 9.77 -6.00
CA GLU A 32 -1.82 8.96 -7.06
C GLU A 32 -0.49 8.34 -6.62
N ASN A 33 0.21 9.01 -5.69
CA ASN A 33 1.51 8.56 -5.18
C ASN A 33 1.39 7.63 -3.97
N TYR A 34 0.19 7.35 -3.47
CA TYR A 34 0.00 6.56 -2.24
C TYR A 34 0.71 5.20 -2.30
N TYR A 35 0.67 4.51 -3.45
CA TYR A 35 1.38 3.23 -3.59
C TYR A 35 2.90 3.42 -3.50
N GLN A 36 3.46 4.33 -4.30
CA GLN A 36 4.90 4.57 -4.35
C GLN A 36 5.46 5.07 -3.01
N ASP A 37 4.73 5.96 -2.35
CA ASP A 37 5.01 6.47 -1.02
C ASP A 37 5.26 5.33 -0.02
N PHE A 38 4.38 4.33 -0.03
CA PHE A 38 4.50 3.16 0.84
C PHE A 38 5.57 2.17 0.38
N CYS A 39 5.77 1.98 -0.92
CA CYS A 39 6.88 1.17 -1.42
C CYS A 39 8.24 1.76 -1.02
N PHE A 40 8.37 3.10 -1.06
CA PHE A 40 9.57 3.77 -0.57
C PHE A 40 9.84 3.45 0.90
N VAL A 41 8.83 3.60 1.77
CA VAL A 41 8.97 3.25 3.20
C VAL A 41 9.30 1.76 3.39
N ASN A 42 8.60 0.87 2.69
CA ASN A 42 8.83 -0.56 2.76
C ASN A 42 10.25 -0.94 2.27
N SER A 43 10.81 -0.22 1.29
CA SER A 43 12.16 -0.46 0.81
C SER A 43 13.22 -0.23 1.90
N TYR A 44 13.02 0.73 2.80
CA TYR A 44 13.89 0.92 3.97
C TYR A 44 13.79 -0.25 4.93
N ILE A 45 12.57 -0.71 5.24
CA ILE A 45 12.37 -1.90 6.10
C ILE A 45 13.08 -3.11 5.50
N LYS A 46 12.92 -3.33 4.20
CA LYS A 46 13.58 -4.42 3.45
C LYS A 46 15.11 -4.29 3.46
N LYS A 47 15.65 -3.07 3.31
CA LYS A 47 17.10 -2.81 3.37
C LYS A 47 17.71 -3.27 4.68
N TYR A 48 17.00 -3.10 5.79
CA TYR A 48 17.49 -3.46 7.12
C TYR A 48 17.05 -4.85 7.58
N LYS A 49 16.39 -5.66 6.75
CA LYS A 49 15.77 -6.94 7.17
C LYS A 49 16.68 -7.88 7.96
N TYR A 50 17.98 -7.88 7.65
CA TYR A 50 18.98 -8.72 8.32
C TYR A 50 19.20 -8.34 9.80
N LEU A 51 18.91 -7.09 10.20
CA LEU A 51 18.98 -6.66 11.59
C LEU A 51 17.78 -7.15 12.43
N TRP A 52 16.70 -7.59 11.77
CA TRP A 52 15.41 -7.83 12.42
C TRP A 52 15.28 -9.30 12.83
N ASN A 53 16.05 -10.20 12.21
CA ASN A 53 16.07 -11.64 12.49
C ASN A 53 14.67 -12.27 12.55
N ILE A 54 13.85 -12.01 11.52
CA ILE A 54 12.48 -12.49 11.38
C ILE A 54 12.46 -13.62 10.35
N ASP A 55 12.06 -14.82 10.76
CA ASP A 55 12.09 -16.04 9.94
C ASP A 55 11.16 -15.97 8.72
N ASP A 56 9.98 -15.35 8.87
CA ASP A 56 8.91 -15.25 7.88
C ASP A 56 8.83 -13.84 7.23
N PHE A 57 9.94 -13.11 7.22
CA PHE A 57 9.99 -11.71 6.76
C PHE A 57 9.34 -11.51 5.38
N ASP A 58 9.62 -12.37 4.40
CA ASP A 58 9.12 -12.21 3.04
C ASP A 58 7.60 -12.41 2.94
N GLU A 59 7.01 -13.27 3.78
CA GLU A 59 5.56 -13.42 3.87
C GLU A 59 4.91 -12.19 4.51
N LEU A 60 5.47 -11.70 5.62
CA LEU A 60 5.00 -10.48 6.28
C LEU A 60 5.12 -9.26 5.36
N TYR A 61 6.22 -9.17 4.61
CA TYR A 61 6.43 -8.14 3.60
C TYR A 61 5.38 -8.23 2.50
N ALA A 62 5.11 -9.43 1.98
CA ALA A 62 4.07 -9.65 0.98
C ALA A 62 2.68 -9.24 1.51
N ILE A 63 2.32 -9.64 2.73
CA ILE A 63 1.06 -9.23 3.38
C ILE A 63 0.94 -7.71 3.41
N LYS A 64 2.00 -7.02 3.82
CA LYS A 64 2.04 -5.56 3.87
C LYS A 64 1.89 -4.94 2.48
N LEU A 65 2.67 -5.42 1.51
CA LEU A 65 2.66 -4.95 0.12
C LEU A 65 1.27 -5.11 -0.50
N PHE A 66 0.66 -6.29 -0.43
CA PHE A 66 -0.68 -6.53 -1.00
C PHE A 66 -1.80 -5.82 -0.24
N THR A 67 -1.61 -5.52 1.05
CA THR A 67 -2.50 -4.63 1.79
C THR A 67 -2.44 -3.20 1.24
N ILE A 68 -1.22 -2.68 1.00
CA ILE A 68 -1.02 -1.38 0.39
C ILE A 68 -1.60 -1.37 -1.02
N THR A 69 -1.29 -2.34 -1.86
CA THR A 69 -1.83 -2.45 -3.22
C THR A 69 -3.36 -2.46 -3.22
N GLY A 70 -3.99 -3.33 -2.42
CA GLY A 70 -5.44 -3.38 -2.30
C GLY A 70 -6.03 -2.04 -1.90
N ARG A 71 -5.39 -1.35 -0.95
CA ARG A 71 -5.80 0.00 -0.54
C ARG A 71 -5.62 1.03 -1.66
N SER A 72 -4.47 1.09 -2.32
CA SER A 72 -4.17 1.95 -3.47
C SER A 72 -5.18 1.81 -4.60
N VAL A 73 -5.57 0.57 -4.91
CA VAL A 73 -6.61 0.28 -5.90
C VAL A 73 -7.97 0.82 -5.42
N THR A 74 -8.37 0.49 -4.19
CA THR A 74 -9.67 0.94 -3.66
C THR A 74 -9.78 2.45 -3.54
N GLN A 75 -8.71 3.15 -3.18
CA GLN A 75 -8.67 4.59 -3.00
C GLN A 75 -8.84 5.34 -4.34
N SER A 76 -8.49 4.71 -5.47
CA SER A 76 -8.70 5.29 -6.80
C SER A 76 -10.17 5.55 -7.15
N ARG A 77 -11.12 5.01 -6.36
CA ARG A 77 -12.54 5.35 -6.45
C ARG A 77 -12.84 6.79 -6.06
N TYR A 78 -12.05 7.38 -5.15
CA TYR A 78 -12.28 8.74 -4.66
C TYR A 78 -11.92 9.82 -5.68
N ASN A 79 -11.26 9.46 -6.79
CA ASN A 79 -11.15 10.32 -7.95
C ASN A 79 -12.37 10.09 -8.86
N GLN A 80 -13.39 10.93 -8.69
CA GLN A 80 -14.66 10.83 -9.42
C GLN A 80 -14.47 11.02 -10.94
N ASN A 81 -13.52 11.87 -11.33
CA ASN A 81 -13.22 12.23 -12.71
C ASN A 81 -12.26 11.25 -13.41
N MET A 82 -11.72 10.25 -12.70
CA MET A 82 -10.80 9.27 -13.27
C MET A 82 -11.49 8.42 -14.33
N THR A 83 -11.02 8.52 -15.58
CA THR A 83 -11.51 7.71 -16.68
C THR A 83 -11.01 6.27 -16.57
N PHE A 84 -11.56 5.37 -17.40
CA PHE A 84 -11.02 4.01 -17.52
C PHE A 84 -9.54 4.02 -17.94
N ILE A 85 -9.17 4.89 -18.88
CA ILE A 85 -7.80 5.00 -19.40
C ILE A 85 -6.84 5.43 -18.29
N ASP A 86 -7.21 6.45 -17.50
CA ASP A 86 -6.40 6.94 -16.39
C ASP A 86 -6.23 5.88 -15.31
N ARG A 87 -7.32 5.20 -14.94
CA ARG A 87 -7.27 4.12 -13.96
C ARG A 87 -6.40 2.97 -14.47
N LYS A 88 -6.53 2.57 -15.73
CA LYS A 88 -5.68 1.52 -16.33
C LYS A 88 -4.21 1.90 -16.25
N LYS A 89 -3.84 3.13 -16.62
CA LYS A 89 -2.45 3.63 -16.52
C LYS A 89 -1.94 3.57 -15.07
N TYR A 90 -2.75 4.03 -14.11
CA TYR A 90 -2.42 3.97 -12.68
C TYR A 90 -2.20 2.52 -12.20
N LEU A 91 -3.11 1.60 -12.54
CA LEU A 91 -2.98 0.19 -12.17
C LEU A 91 -1.77 -0.49 -12.83
N GLN A 92 -1.42 -0.10 -14.05
CA GLN A 92 -0.21 -0.57 -14.73
C GLN A 92 1.07 -0.10 -14.01
N LYS A 93 1.10 1.12 -13.46
CA LYS A 93 2.25 1.58 -12.64
C LYS A 93 2.47 0.63 -11.45
N ILE A 94 1.40 0.22 -10.77
CA ILE A 94 1.47 -0.72 -9.64
C ILE A 94 1.99 -2.09 -10.10
N ILE A 95 1.44 -2.68 -11.15
CA ILE A 95 1.87 -4.02 -11.62
C ILE A 95 3.31 -4.01 -12.12
N ASN A 96 3.78 -2.88 -12.64
CA ASN A 96 5.12 -2.75 -13.19
C ASN A 96 6.19 -2.52 -12.12
N ASP A 97 5.79 -2.23 -10.88
CA ASP A 97 6.67 -2.07 -9.74
C ASP A 97 7.50 -3.33 -9.45
N ALA A 98 8.74 -3.12 -9.03
CA ALA A 98 9.70 -4.21 -8.82
C ALA A 98 9.28 -5.12 -7.66
N ASP A 99 8.86 -4.54 -6.53
CA ASP A 99 8.42 -5.35 -5.39
C ASP A 99 7.12 -6.08 -5.68
N PHE A 100 6.17 -5.45 -6.37
CA PHE A 100 4.96 -6.15 -6.81
C PHE A 100 5.28 -7.40 -7.63
N LYS A 101 6.19 -7.29 -8.60
CA LYS A 101 6.64 -8.42 -9.43
C LYS A 101 7.33 -9.49 -8.60
N ASN A 102 8.25 -9.07 -7.72
CA ASN A 102 9.08 -9.97 -6.93
C ASN A 102 8.26 -10.77 -5.91
N TYR A 103 7.25 -10.17 -5.29
CA TYR A 103 6.45 -10.83 -4.24
C TYR A 103 5.14 -11.45 -4.78
N LYS A 104 4.85 -11.32 -6.08
CA LYS A 104 3.64 -11.87 -6.72
C LYS A 104 3.42 -13.36 -6.46
N TYR A 105 4.50 -14.15 -6.45
CA TYR A 105 4.41 -15.60 -6.28
C TYR A 105 3.86 -16.01 -4.90
N LEU A 106 4.08 -15.20 -3.86
CA LEU A 106 3.58 -15.45 -2.51
C LEU A 106 2.09 -15.13 -2.34
N TYR A 107 1.49 -14.43 -3.31
CA TYR A 107 0.11 -13.95 -3.17
C TYR A 107 -0.89 -15.07 -2.84
N LYS A 108 -0.75 -16.25 -3.47
CA LYS A 108 -1.66 -17.38 -3.24
C LYS A 108 -1.65 -17.85 -1.78
N ASN A 109 -0.48 -17.81 -1.14
CA ASN A 109 -0.27 -18.27 0.23
C ASN A 109 -0.78 -17.22 1.23
N ILE A 110 -0.50 -15.94 0.97
CA ILE A 110 -0.78 -14.85 1.90
C ILE A 110 -2.18 -14.24 1.76
N LYS A 111 -2.93 -14.53 0.69
CA LYS A 111 -4.21 -13.86 0.39
C LYS A 111 -5.25 -13.95 1.53
N SER A 112 -5.28 -15.05 2.27
CA SER A 112 -6.21 -15.26 3.39
C SER A 112 -6.03 -14.25 4.51
N HIS A 113 -4.82 -13.68 4.66
CA HIS A 113 -4.50 -12.66 5.66
C HIS A 113 -4.96 -11.25 5.24
N LEU A 114 -5.42 -11.07 4.00
CA LEU A 114 -5.88 -9.77 3.49
C LEU A 114 -7.38 -9.59 3.72
N LYS A 115 -7.83 -8.35 3.82
CA LYS A 115 -9.28 -8.05 3.80
C LYS A 115 -9.93 -8.56 2.51
N VAL A 116 -11.15 -9.09 2.59
CA VAL A 116 -11.86 -9.70 1.44
C VAL A 116 -11.90 -8.79 0.21
N ASN A 117 -12.19 -7.50 0.39
CA ASN A 117 -12.18 -6.55 -0.72
C ASN A 117 -10.78 -6.39 -1.34
N TYR A 118 -9.72 -6.40 -0.55
CA TYR A 118 -8.34 -6.37 -1.06
C TYR A 118 -7.98 -7.67 -1.77
N GLN A 119 -8.46 -8.82 -1.29
CA GLN A 119 -8.29 -10.09 -2.01
C GLN A 119 -8.92 -10.02 -3.41
N ILE A 120 -10.13 -9.50 -3.53
CA ILE A 120 -10.81 -9.35 -4.83
C ILE A 120 -9.99 -8.44 -5.75
N PHE A 121 -9.63 -7.25 -5.29
CA PHE A 121 -8.91 -6.28 -6.14
C PHE A 121 -7.49 -6.73 -6.50
N ASN A 122 -6.73 -7.31 -5.57
CA ASN A 122 -5.41 -7.86 -5.86
C ASN A 122 -5.49 -9.02 -6.86
N THR A 123 -6.47 -9.92 -6.71
CA THR A 123 -6.68 -11.02 -7.66
C THR A 123 -6.97 -10.48 -9.05
N LEU A 124 -7.94 -9.57 -9.19
CA LEU A 124 -8.25 -8.94 -10.48
C LEU A 124 -7.04 -8.22 -11.08
N LEU A 125 -6.24 -7.55 -10.24
CA LEU A 125 -5.06 -6.81 -10.68
C LEU A 125 -3.98 -7.77 -11.21
N ILE A 126 -3.71 -8.86 -10.50
CA ILE A 126 -2.76 -9.93 -10.88
C ILE A 126 -3.13 -10.54 -12.23
N TYR A 127 -4.43 -10.72 -12.50
CA TYR A 127 -4.98 -11.20 -13.77
C TYR A 127 -5.21 -10.08 -14.80
N LYS A 128 -4.79 -8.83 -14.52
CA LYS A 128 -4.89 -7.67 -15.41
C LYS A 128 -6.33 -7.34 -15.84
N GLN A 129 -7.33 -7.66 -15.00
CA GLN A 129 -8.75 -7.43 -15.23
C GLN A 129 -9.16 -5.97 -14.94
N TYR A 130 -8.53 -5.02 -15.63
CA TYR A 130 -8.67 -3.58 -15.34
C TYR A 130 -10.09 -3.05 -15.51
N LEU A 131 -10.83 -3.58 -16.49
CA LEU A 131 -12.21 -3.16 -16.76
C LEU A 131 -13.13 -3.52 -15.59
N ILE A 132 -13.01 -4.76 -15.08
CA ILE A 132 -13.78 -5.23 -13.92
C ILE A 132 -13.45 -4.38 -12.70
N ILE A 133 -12.17 -4.11 -12.45
CA ILE A 133 -11.75 -3.21 -11.36
C ILE A 133 -12.40 -1.84 -11.51
N HIS A 134 -12.41 -1.27 -12.72
CA HIS A 134 -12.98 0.05 -12.96
C HIS A 134 -14.48 0.08 -12.64
N ILE A 135 -15.24 -0.92 -13.11
CA ILE A 135 -16.69 -1.04 -12.89
C ILE A 135 -16.99 -1.20 -11.39
N LEU A 136 -16.33 -2.15 -10.71
CA LEU A 136 -16.55 -2.40 -9.28
C LEU A 136 -16.30 -1.17 -8.41
N LEU A 137 -15.25 -0.39 -8.72
CA LEU A 137 -14.94 0.83 -7.98
C LEU A 137 -15.95 1.95 -8.24
N LYS A 138 -16.52 2.05 -9.45
CA LYS A 138 -17.59 3.01 -9.76
C LYS A 138 -18.91 2.63 -9.06
N LEU A 139 -19.31 1.35 -9.10
CA LEU A 139 -20.51 0.86 -8.41
C LEU A 139 -20.45 1.08 -6.90
N LYS A 140 -19.29 0.85 -6.28
CA LYS A 140 -19.09 1.07 -4.84
C LYS A 140 -19.22 2.54 -4.42
N ASN A 141 -19.07 3.49 -5.34
CA ASN A 141 -19.34 4.89 -5.06
C ASN A 141 -20.83 5.22 -5.13
N ILE A 142 -21.59 4.53 -5.99
CA ILE A 142 -23.04 4.72 -6.13
C ILE A 142 -23.77 4.17 -4.89
N ASN A 143 -23.36 3.01 -4.40
CA ASN A 143 -24.00 2.35 -3.24
C ASN A 143 -23.47 2.82 -1.88
N GLY A 144 -22.56 3.81 -1.86
CA GLY A 144 -21.92 4.36 -0.65
C GLY A 144 -22.26 5.84 -0.42
N GLN A 145 -23.28 6.35 -1.11
CA GLN A 145 -24.00 7.58 -0.80
C GLN A 145 -25.22 7.24 0.04
#